data_AF-A0A356HX44-F1
#
_entry.id   AF-A0A356HX44-F1
#
_cell.length_a   1.000
_cell.length_b   1.000
_cell.length_c   1.000
_cell.angle_alpha   90.00
_cell.angle_beta   90.00
_cell.angle_gamma   90.00
#
_symmetry.space_group_name_H-M   'P 1'
#
loop_
_entity.id
_entity.type
_entity.pdbx_description
1 polymer ?
#
loop_
_entity_poly.entity_id
_entity_poly.type
_entity_poly.pdbx_seq_one_letter_code
_entity_poly.pdbx_strand_id
1 'polypeptide(L)'
;MTDREIEEVYQIIKDYHEKYLKKHGVKLPKLKDVDGKYTRNALVLIYLAKFYPSTVLVTKQDLTAFIRKFYPETNDVQQARHLGAQSGWFISAGGRDNVHVKKSGEYRLITLERPYPHFKGHRIETTGNWENIKQ
;
A
#
# COMPACT_ATOMS: atom_id res chain seq x y z
N MET A 1 -14.09 1.47 11.12
CA MET A 1 -12.87 0.64 11.08
C MET A 1 -12.58 0.16 12.48
N THR A 2 -13.26 -0.93 12.81
CA THR A 2 -12.98 -1.88 13.88
C THR A 2 -11.80 -2.77 13.47
N ASP A 3 -11.26 -3.55 14.42
CA ASP A 3 -10.19 -4.52 14.13
C ASP A 3 -10.59 -5.54 13.08
N ARG A 4 -11.84 -6.02 13.12
CA ARG A 4 -12.37 -6.95 12.14
C ARG A 4 -12.38 -6.36 10.73
N GLU A 5 -12.86 -5.12 10.57
CA GLU A 5 -12.83 -4.44 9.26
C GLU A 5 -11.39 -4.26 8.74
N ILE A 6 -10.42 -4.03 9.64
CA ILE A 6 -9.01 -3.89 9.28
C ILE A 6 -8.45 -5.22 8.77
N GLU A 7 -8.74 -6.33 9.45
CA GLU A 7 -8.29 -7.67 9.06
C GLU A 7 -8.93 -8.14 7.75
N GLU A 8 -10.24 -7.90 7.57
CA GLU A 8 -10.97 -8.24 6.34
C GLU A 8 -10.38 -7.51 5.12
N VAL A 9 -10.15 -6.19 5.23
CA VAL A 9 -9.54 -5.41 4.14
C VAL A 9 -8.09 -5.83 3.90
N TYR A 10 -7.33 -6.11 4.96
CA TYR A 10 -5.95 -6.59 4.81
C TYR A 10 -5.88 -7.93 4.08
N GLN A 11 -6.83 -8.84 4.33
CA GLN A 11 -6.90 -10.11 3.63
C GLN A 11 -7.13 -9.91 2.13
N ILE A 12 -8.04 -9.00 1.74
CA ILE A 12 -8.24 -8.62 0.33
C ILE A 12 -6.93 -8.10 -0.28
N ILE A 13 -6.24 -7.18 0.40
CA ILE A 13 -4.95 -6.65 -0.07
C ILE A 13 -3.93 -7.79 -0.27
N LYS A 14 -3.86 -8.73 0.67
CA LYS A 14 -2.94 -9.87 0.64
C LYS A 14 -3.24 -10.81 -0.53
N ASP A 15 -4.51 -11.10 -0.79
CA ASP A 15 -4.92 -11.99 -1.88
C ASP A 15 -4.59 -11.39 -3.25
N TYR A 16 -4.87 -10.09 -3.45
CA TYR A 16 -4.49 -9.38 -4.67
C TYR A 16 -2.97 -9.22 -4.80
N HIS A 17 -2.27 -9.01 -3.69
CA HIS A 17 -0.82 -8.93 -3.68
C HIS A 17 -0.19 -10.23 -4.21
N GLU A 18 -0.58 -11.37 -3.63
CA GLU A 18 -0.06 -12.68 -4.04
C GLU A 18 -0.40 -12.98 -5.51
N LYS A 19 -1.64 -12.68 -5.92
CA LYS A 19 -2.12 -12.97 -7.28
C LYS A 19 -1.48 -12.09 -8.37
N TYR A 20 -1.29 -10.81 -8.09
CA TYR A 20 -0.94 -9.84 -9.14
C TYR A 20 0.38 -9.10 -8.90
N LEU A 21 0.65 -8.66 -7.67
CA LEU A 21 1.68 -7.66 -7.40
C LEU A 21 3.03 -8.25 -6.98
N LYS A 22 3.01 -9.41 -6.32
CA LYS A 22 4.19 -10.08 -5.81
C LYS A 22 5.22 -10.31 -6.91
N LYS A 23 4.81 -10.83 -8.07
CA LYS A 23 5.69 -11.05 -9.24
C LYS A 23 6.39 -9.78 -9.76
N HIS A 24 5.87 -8.60 -9.43
CA HIS A 24 6.46 -7.31 -9.80
C HIS A 24 7.39 -6.74 -8.72
N GLY A 25 7.64 -7.46 -7.62
CA GLY A 25 8.50 -7.01 -6.53
C GLY A 25 7.83 -6.02 -5.57
N VAL A 26 6.50 -5.87 -5.62
CA VAL A 26 5.74 -5.01 -4.69
C VAL A 26 5.86 -5.57 -3.28
N LYS A 27 6.14 -4.71 -2.30
CA LYS A 27 6.36 -5.12 -0.90
C LYS A 27 5.06 -5.01 -0.10
N LEU A 28 4.60 -6.14 0.45
CA LEU A 28 3.46 -6.18 1.36
C LEU A 28 3.90 -5.74 2.77
N PRO A 29 3.34 -4.63 3.32
CA PRO A 29 3.61 -4.26 4.71
C PRO A 29 3.04 -5.31 5.66
N LYS A 30 3.77 -5.59 6.74
CA LYS A 30 3.28 -6.46 7.83
C LYS A 30 2.07 -5.81 8.50
N LEU A 31 1.02 -6.58 8.78
CA LEU A 31 -0.17 -6.06 9.45
C LEU A 31 0.15 -5.53 10.86
N LYS A 32 0.83 -6.35 11.67
CA LYS A 32 1.26 -6.04 13.03
C LYS A 32 2.79 -6.11 13.15
N ASP A 33 3.34 -5.32 14.06
CA ASP A 33 4.75 -5.39 14.47
C ASP A 33 4.99 -6.50 15.50
N VAL A 34 6.22 -6.57 16.01
CA VAL A 34 6.64 -7.58 17.01
C VAL A 34 5.91 -7.43 18.34
N ASP A 35 5.41 -6.23 18.65
CA ASP A 35 4.67 -5.91 19.87
C ASP A 35 3.15 -6.10 19.67
N GLY A 36 2.72 -6.59 18.51
CA GLY A 36 1.32 -6.81 18.16
C GLY A 36 0.55 -5.55 17.75
N LYS A 37 1.21 -4.40 17.58
CA LYS A 37 0.57 -3.14 17.16
C LYS A 37 0.48 -3.07 15.63
N TYR A 38 -0.59 -2.50 15.10
CA TYR A 38 -0.74 -2.35 13.65
C TYR A 38 0.31 -1.44 13.05
N THR A 39 1.00 -1.87 11.99
CA THR A 39 2.01 -1.00 11.37
C THR A 39 1.33 0.16 10.64
N ARG A 40 1.92 1.36 10.74
CA ARG A 40 1.41 2.57 10.05
C ARG A 40 1.23 2.35 8.55
N ASN A 41 2.16 1.64 7.92
CA ASN A 41 2.12 1.34 6.48
C ASN A 41 0.94 0.44 6.12
N ALA A 42 0.65 -0.59 6.92
CA ALA A 42 -0.52 -1.42 6.72
C ALA A 42 -1.81 -0.61 6.93
N LEU A 43 -1.91 0.18 8.00
CA LEU A 43 -3.08 1.01 8.27
C LEU A 43 -3.37 2.01 7.14
N VAL A 44 -2.35 2.67 6.59
CA VAL A 44 -2.53 3.58 5.45
C VAL A 44 -3.07 2.84 4.23
N LEU A 45 -2.48 1.69 3.89
CA LEU A 45 -2.91 0.91 2.74
C LEU A 45 -4.34 0.38 2.91
N ILE A 46 -4.67 -0.12 4.10
CA ILE A 46 -6.02 -0.59 4.48
C ILE A 46 -7.04 0.54 4.36
N TYR A 47 -6.73 1.72 4.88
CA TYR A 47 -7.65 2.85 4.81
C TYR A 47 -7.95 3.29 3.37
N LEU A 48 -6.93 3.27 2.50
CA LEU A 48 -7.10 3.58 1.07
C LEU A 48 -7.84 2.47 0.31
N ALA A 49 -7.74 1.21 0.77
CA ALA A 49 -8.35 0.05 0.14
C ALA A 49 -9.75 -0.31 0.70
N LYS A 50 -10.24 0.39 1.73
CA LYS A 50 -11.47 0.01 2.48
C LYS A 50 -12.74 -0.17 1.63
N PHE A 51 -12.79 0.44 0.45
CA PHE A 51 -13.92 0.33 -0.48
C PHE A 51 -13.53 -0.32 -1.82
N TYR A 52 -12.39 -1.01 -1.89
CA TYR A 52 -11.94 -1.67 -3.11
C TYR A 52 -12.98 -2.69 -3.62
N PRO A 53 -13.29 -2.74 -4.94
CA PRO A 53 -12.64 -2.02 -6.04
C PRO A 53 -13.11 -0.56 -6.26
N SER A 54 -14.19 -0.14 -5.61
CA SER A 54 -14.74 1.22 -5.66
C SER A 54 -13.95 2.21 -4.80
N THR A 55 -12.66 2.38 -5.10
CA THR A 55 -11.77 3.23 -4.30
C THR A 55 -12.19 4.70 -4.34
N VAL A 56 -12.03 5.38 -3.20
CA VAL A 56 -12.43 6.78 -3.00
C VAL A 56 -11.22 7.68 -2.83
N LEU A 57 -11.44 8.97 -3.07
CA LEU A 57 -10.48 10.01 -2.74
C LEU A 57 -10.42 10.17 -1.21
N VAL A 58 -9.21 10.23 -0.66
CA VAL A 58 -8.94 10.38 0.76
C VAL A 58 -8.07 11.60 0.97
N THR A 59 -8.48 12.49 1.88
CA THR A 59 -7.65 13.65 2.23
C THR A 59 -6.55 13.25 3.22
N LYS A 60 -5.46 14.00 3.22
CA LYS A 60 -4.37 13.86 4.20
C LYS A 60 -4.88 14.03 5.63
N GLN A 61 -5.88 14.90 5.84
CA GLN A 61 -6.49 15.12 7.15
C GLN A 61 -7.25 13.88 7.62
N ASP A 62 -8.10 13.28 6.76
CA ASP A 62 -8.83 12.05 7.09
C ASP A 62 -7.88 10.88 7.40
N LEU A 63 -6.84 10.73 6.58
CA LEU A 63 -5.84 9.70 6.76
C LEU A 63 -5.08 9.91 8.08
N THR A 64 -4.68 11.15 8.39
CA THR A 64 -4.00 11.48 9.65
C THR A 64 -4.90 11.24 10.85
N ALA A 65 -6.16 11.66 10.78
CA ALA A 65 -7.15 11.43 11.83
C ALA A 65 -7.38 9.93 12.09
N PHE A 66 -7.39 9.11 11.04
CA PHE A 66 -7.46 7.65 11.18
C PHE A 66 -6.23 7.07 11.88
N ILE A 67 -5.02 7.44 11.45
CA ILE A 67 -3.77 6.92 12.04
C ILE A 67 -3.64 7.35 13.51
N ARG A 68 -4.08 8.55 13.88
CA ARG A 68 -4.06 9.03 15.27
C ARG A 68 -4.88 8.17 16.24
N LYS A 69 -5.83 7.37 15.76
CA LYS A 69 -6.56 6.40 16.60
C LYS A 69 -5.66 5.29 17.14
N PHE A 70 -4.57 4.99 16.44
CA PHE A 70 -3.58 3.97 16.82
C PHE A 70 -2.28 4.58 17.32
N TYR A 71 -1.94 5.77 16.81
CA TYR A 71 -0.72 6.49 17.11
C TYR A 71 -1.02 7.98 17.34
N PRO A 72 -1.48 8.39 18.54
CA PRO A 72 -1.96 9.75 18.83
C PRO A 72 -0.97 10.86 18.46
N GLU A 73 0.32 10.62 18.70
CA GLU A 73 1.42 11.56 18.42
C GLU A 73 1.77 11.69 16.93
N THR A 74 0.99 11.07 16.04
CA THR A 74 1.25 11.14 14.60
C THR A 74 0.97 12.55 14.09
N ASN A 75 2.02 13.19 13.59
CA ASN A 75 1.92 14.38 12.76
C ASN A 75 1.27 14.05 11.41
N ASP A 76 1.25 15.03 10.52
CA ASP A 76 0.82 14.90 9.14
C ASP A 76 1.36 13.64 8.42
N VAL A 77 0.46 12.73 8.04
CA VAL A 77 0.82 11.47 7.35
C VAL A 77 1.27 11.76 5.91
N GLN A 78 2.55 11.50 5.61
CA GLN A 78 3.12 11.54 4.25
C GLN A 78 3.35 10.12 3.68
N GLN A 79 3.18 9.10 4.50
CA GLN A 79 3.51 7.70 4.22
C GLN A 79 2.78 7.13 3.00
N ALA A 80 1.58 7.64 2.67
CA ALA A 80 0.84 7.23 1.48
C ALA A 80 1.62 7.45 0.17
N ARG A 81 2.38 8.55 0.08
CA ARG A 81 3.24 8.82 -1.08
C ARG A 81 4.42 7.84 -1.16
N HIS A 82 5.00 7.48 -0.02
CA HIS A 82 6.12 6.54 0.05
C HIS A 82 5.70 5.12 -0.31
N LEU A 83 4.51 4.68 0.14
CA LEU A 83 3.96 3.37 -0.21
C LEU A 83 3.80 3.19 -1.73
N GLY A 84 3.51 4.27 -2.45
CA GLY A 84 3.45 4.23 -3.90
C GLY A 84 4.80 3.97 -4.55
N ALA A 85 5.64 5.01 -4.61
CA ALA A 85 6.89 4.97 -5.36
C ALA A 85 7.93 3.96 -4.79
N GLN A 86 7.97 3.74 -3.47
CA GLN A 86 9.01 2.90 -2.86
C GLN A 86 8.57 1.44 -2.67
N SER A 87 7.29 1.19 -2.42
CA SER A 87 6.78 -0.16 -2.15
C SER A 87 5.98 -0.76 -3.32
N GLY A 88 5.69 0.04 -4.35
CA GLY A 88 5.12 -0.41 -5.62
C GLY A 88 3.60 -0.40 -5.70
N TRP A 89 2.91 0.09 -4.66
CA TRP A 89 1.45 0.16 -4.64
C TRP A 89 0.94 1.25 -5.58
N PHE A 90 -0.10 1.00 -6.38
CA PHE A 90 -0.60 2.01 -7.30
C PHE A 90 -1.49 3.04 -6.59
N ILE A 91 -0.85 3.91 -5.81
CA ILE A 91 -1.48 5.03 -5.09
C ILE A 91 -1.17 6.31 -5.85
N SER A 92 -2.21 7.02 -6.28
CA SER A 92 -2.09 8.37 -6.81
C SER A 92 -2.10 9.37 -5.64
N ALA A 93 -1.18 10.32 -5.67
CA ALA A 93 -1.12 11.44 -4.74
C ALA A 93 -1.18 12.75 -5.53
N GLY A 94 -1.90 13.74 -5.04
CA GLY A 94 -2.08 15.00 -5.76
C GLY A 94 -0.79 15.79 -5.99
N GLY A 95 -0.63 16.34 -7.20
CA GLY A 95 0.50 17.15 -7.65
C GLY A 95 0.31 17.62 -9.10
N ARG A 96 1.15 18.55 -9.58
CA ARG A 96 0.97 19.21 -10.89
C ARG A 96 0.88 18.25 -12.09
N ASP A 97 1.48 17.05 -11.98
CA ASP A 97 1.58 16.07 -13.06
C ASP A 97 0.69 14.82 -12.87
N ASN A 98 -0.24 14.80 -11.91
CA ASN A 98 -1.06 13.61 -11.64
C ASN A 98 -2.45 13.66 -12.30
N VAL A 99 -2.72 12.65 -13.14
CA VAL A 99 -3.99 12.51 -13.90
C VAL A 99 -5.17 12.13 -13.00
N HIS A 100 -4.93 11.41 -11.90
CA HIS A 100 -6.00 10.86 -11.06
C HIS A 100 -6.32 11.68 -9.81
N VAL A 101 -5.41 12.55 -9.36
CA VAL A 101 -5.62 13.43 -8.19
C VAL A 101 -4.96 14.78 -8.49
N LYS A 102 -5.75 15.85 -8.51
CA LYS A 102 -5.26 17.20 -8.88
C LYS A 102 -4.84 18.04 -7.68
N LYS A 103 -5.45 17.85 -6.51
CA LYS A 103 -5.22 18.68 -5.33
C LYS A 103 -4.16 18.06 -4.41
N SER A 104 -3.15 18.86 -4.06
CA SER A 104 -2.12 18.45 -3.10
C SER A 104 -2.76 18.04 -1.77
N GLY A 105 -2.22 16.99 -1.15
CA GLY A 105 -2.75 16.44 0.10
C GLY A 105 -3.95 15.52 -0.06
N GLU A 106 -4.25 15.06 -1.27
CA GLU A 106 -5.24 14.01 -1.52
C GLU A 106 -4.56 12.75 -2.07
N TYR A 107 -5.15 11.60 -1.74
CA TYR A 107 -4.65 10.28 -2.08
C TYR A 107 -5.79 9.41 -2.61
N ARG A 108 -5.47 8.51 -3.52
CA ARG A 108 -6.38 7.46 -3.98
C ARG A 108 -5.61 6.21 -4.36
N LEU A 109 -6.04 5.06 -3.85
CA LEU A 109 -5.61 3.78 -4.39
C LEU A 109 -6.27 3.58 -5.77
N ILE A 110 -5.47 3.38 -6.82
CA ILE A 110 -5.99 3.21 -8.18
C ILE A 110 -6.40 1.77 -8.42
N THR A 111 -5.52 0.82 -8.10
CA THR A 111 -5.80 -0.62 -8.27
C THR A 111 -4.88 -1.47 -7.38
N LEU A 112 -5.33 -2.68 -7.05
CA LEU A 112 -4.50 -3.74 -6.45
C LEU A 112 -4.01 -4.76 -7.48
N GLU A 113 -4.31 -4.58 -8.77
CA GLU A 113 -3.99 -5.55 -9.83
C GLU A 113 -2.72 -5.22 -10.61
N ARG A 114 -2.21 -3.99 -10.48
CA ARG A 114 -1.01 -3.53 -11.19
C ARG A 114 -0.14 -2.69 -10.25
N PRO A 115 1.19 -2.78 -10.35
CA PRO A 115 2.07 -1.92 -9.57
C PRO A 115 1.95 -0.46 -10.04
N TYR A 116 2.48 0.46 -9.23
CA TYR A 116 2.66 1.85 -9.65
C TYR A 116 3.43 1.91 -10.98
N PRO A 117 3.00 2.69 -12.00
CA PRO A 117 3.55 2.59 -13.37
C PRO A 117 5.06 2.78 -13.49
N HIS A 118 5.66 3.62 -12.64
CA HIS A 118 7.12 3.86 -12.65
C HIS A 118 7.88 3.05 -11.58
N PHE A 119 7.23 2.08 -10.96
CA PHE A 119 7.87 1.19 -10.00
C PHE A 119 8.80 0.23 -10.73
N LYS A 120 10.10 0.52 -10.63
CA LYS A 120 11.17 -0.41 -10.98
C LYS A 120 11.37 -1.32 -9.78
N GLY A 121 10.48 -2.30 -9.61
CA GLY A 121 10.56 -3.23 -8.50
C GLY A 121 11.95 -3.84 -8.37
N HIS A 122 12.32 -4.28 -7.17
CA HIS A 122 13.46 -5.17 -7.04
C HIS A 122 13.17 -6.39 -7.92
N ARG A 123 14.05 -6.67 -8.89
CA ARG A 123 14.03 -7.94 -9.62
C ARG A 123 13.92 -9.03 -8.55
N ILE A 124 12.80 -9.74 -8.53
CA ILE A 124 12.75 -11.03 -7.88
C ILE A 124 13.59 -11.88 -8.80
N GLU A 125 14.88 -12.01 -8.48
CA GLU A 125 15.68 -13.10 -9.02
C GLU A 125 14.87 -14.34 -8.71
N THR A 126 14.23 -14.88 -9.74
CA THR A 126 13.70 -16.22 -9.67
C THR A 126 14.94 -17.03 -9.39
N THR A 127 15.11 -17.52 -8.16
CA THR A 127 16.07 -18.57 -7.83
C THR A 127 15.59 -19.82 -8.57
N GLY A 128 15.67 -19.79 -9.89
CA GLY A 128 15.59 -20.96 -10.74
C GLY A 128 16.87 -21.72 -10.46
N ASN A 129 16.73 -22.82 -9.73
CA ASN A 129 17.65 -23.95 -9.67
C ASN A 129 18.99 -23.74 -10.40
N TRP A 130 19.96 -23.16 -9.69
CA TRP A 130 21.36 -23.23 -10.09
C TRP A 130 21.94 -24.66 -9.99
N GLU A 131 21.16 -25.61 -9.46
CA GLU A 131 21.58 -27.02 -9.28
C GLU A 131 21.65 -27.84 -10.59
N ASN A 132 21.29 -27.29 -11.76
CA ASN A 132 21.38 -28.01 -13.05
C ASN A 132 22.41 -27.43 -14.04
N ILE A 133 23.27 -26.48 -13.63
CA ILE A 133 24.32 -25.93 -14.52
C ILE A 133 25.70 -26.34 -14.03
N LYS A 134 25.93 -27.65 -13.91
CA LYS A 134 27.25 -28.28 -14.01
C LYS A 134 27.07 -29.67 -14.62
N GLN A 135 27.06 -29.73 -15.94
CA GLN A 135 27.49 -30.91 -16.69
C GLN A 135 28.72 -30.52 -17.51
#